data_AF-A0A957P7B6-F1
#
_entry.id   AF-A0A957P7B6-F1
#
_cell.length_a   1.000
_cell.length_b   1.000
_cell.length_c   1.000
_cell.angle_alpha   90.00
_cell.angle_beta   90.00
_cell.angle_gamma   90.00
#
_symmetry.space_group_name_H-M   'P 1'
#
loop_
_entity.id
_entity.type
_entity.pdbx_description
1 polymer ?
#
loop_
_entity_poly.entity_id
_entity_poly.type
_entity_poly.pdbx_seq_one_letter_code
_entity_poly.pdbx_strand_id
1 'polypeptide(L)'
;ELARRFGVSRVVLARELALDEIRTIRSQTDCELEMFVHGALCVSYSGQCFSSEAWGGRSANRGQCAQACRLPYELLVDDVVRPLGDARYLLSPGDLYALRQMPEIVQLGVSALKIEGRYKDATYVAMTTSAYRQAVDEAWAGRPMSLTRRQELQLEQVYSRGFGPHFITGVNHQTVVQGRAPRHRGVCMGRVVQVLRNSVLIDLRAAAPDAAVETPLKAGDGVVFDAADWR
;
A
#
# COMPACT_ATOMS: atom_id res chain seq x y z
N GLU A 1 -14.55 -19.98 -15.78
CA GLU A 1 -15.00 -21.36 -16.08
C GLU A 1 -14.90 -22.38 -14.93
N LEU A 2 -13.72 -22.80 -14.44
CA LEU A 2 -13.65 -23.86 -13.40
C LEU A 2 -14.45 -23.53 -12.13
N ALA A 3 -14.28 -22.33 -11.57
CA ALA A 3 -15.01 -21.91 -10.36
C ALA A 3 -16.54 -21.95 -10.55
N ARG A 4 -17.04 -21.54 -11.73
CA ARG A 4 -18.48 -21.57 -12.05
C ARG A 4 -19.03 -22.98 -12.08
N ARG A 5 -18.26 -23.97 -12.57
CA ARG A 5 -18.66 -25.39 -12.55
C ARG A 5 -18.88 -25.93 -11.14
N PHE A 6 -18.27 -25.32 -10.14
CA PHE A 6 -18.50 -25.62 -8.72
C PHE A 6 -19.58 -24.74 -8.06
N GLY A 7 -20.31 -23.93 -8.85
CA GLY A 7 -21.37 -23.05 -8.34
C GLY A 7 -20.86 -21.75 -7.70
N VAL A 8 -19.58 -21.39 -7.88
CA VAL A 8 -19.01 -20.15 -7.32
C VAL A 8 -19.56 -18.94 -8.08
N SER A 9 -20.12 -17.97 -7.35
CA SER A 9 -20.69 -16.73 -7.88
C SER A 9 -19.70 -15.56 -7.92
N ARG A 10 -18.67 -15.57 -7.07
CA ARG A 10 -17.64 -14.53 -6.97
C ARG A 10 -16.23 -15.11 -6.82
N VAL A 11 -15.27 -14.55 -7.53
CA VAL A 11 -13.85 -14.88 -7.42
C VAL A 11 -13.08 -13.69 -6.84
N VAL A 12 -12.31 -13.95 -5.78
CA VAL A 12 -11.36 -12.98 -5.24
C VAL A 12 -10.08 -13.05 -6.04
N LEU A 13 -9.70 -11.93 -6.65
CA LEU A 13 -8.51 -11.82 -7.47
C LEU A 13 -7.24 -11.77 -6.61
N ALA A 14 -6.14 -12.27 -7.16
CA ALA A 14 -4.83 -12.12 -6.56
C ALA A 14 -4.41 -10.64 -6.53
N ARG A 15 -3.63 -10.23 -5.52
CA ARG A 15 -3.29 -8.81 -5.26
C ARG A 15 -2.20 -8.29 -6.19
N GLU A 16 -1.52 -9.20 -6.85
CA GLU A 16 -0.37 -9.00 -7.72
C GLU A 16 -0.73 -8.94 -9.21
N LEU A 17 -2.03 -8.88 -9.55
CA LEU A 17 -2.51 -8.72 -10.92
C LEU A 17 -2.55 -7.25 -11.33
N ALA A 18 -2.08 -6.98 -12.55
CA ALA A 18 -2.23 -5.70 -13.22
C ALA A 18 -3.64 -5.53 -13.82
N LEU A 19 -4.08 -4.29 -14.06
CA LEU A 19 -5.40 -4.02 -14.63
C LEU A 19 -5.63 -4.68 -16.00
N ASP A 20 -4.58 -4.81 -16.81
CA ASP A 20 -4.65 -5.49 -18.10
C ASP A 20 -4.91 -7.00 -17.96
N GLU A 21 -4.32 -7.64 -16.94
CA GLU A 21 -4.57 -9.04 -16.63
C GLU A 21 -5.99 -9.22 -16.08
N ILE A 22 -6.45 -8.30 -15.24
CA ILE A 22 -7.84 -8.29 -14.73
C ILE A 22 -8.83 -8.10 -15.88
N ARG A 23 -8.53 -7.24 -16.85
CA ARG A 23 -9.33 -7.06 -18.08
C ARG A 23 -9.43 -8.36 -18.87
N THR A 24 -8.31 -9.07 -19.00
CA THR A 24 -8.25 -10.37 -19.66
C THR A 24 -9.08 -11.41 -18.93
N ILE A 25 -9.04 -11.44 -17.60
CA ILE A 25 -9.88 -12.35 -16.79
C ILE A 25 -11.37 -12.00 -16.98
N ARG A 26 -11.73 -10.72 -16.89
CA ARG A 26 -13.10 -10.23 -17.03
C ARG A 26 -13.70 -10.61 -18.37
N SER A 27 -12.94 -10.57 -19.47
CA SER A 27 -13.45 -10.92 -20.81
C SER A 27 -13.75 -12.42 -20.98
N GLN A 28 -13.27 -13.27 -20.07
CA GLN A 28 -13.39 -14.73 -20.13
C GLN A 28 -14.41 -15.30 -19.12
N THR A 29 -15.05 -14.45 -18.32
CA THR A 29 -15.99 -14.91 -17.29
C THR A 29 -17.06 -13.88 -17.01
N ASP A 30 -18.23 -14.38 -16.66
CA ASP A 30 -19.37 -13.72 -16.01
C ASP A 30 -19.26 -13.43 -14.52
N CYS A 31 -18.45 -14.22 -13.85
CA CYS A 31 -18.38 -14.30 -12.39
C CYS A 31 -18.08 -12.92 -11.80
N GLU A 32 -18.65 -12.63 -10.63
CA GLU A 32 -18.30 -11.40 -9.92
C GLU A 32 -16.82 -11.42 -9.56
N LEU A 33 -16.16 -10.28 -9.75
CA LEU A 33 -14.74 -10.14 -9.40
C LEU A 33 -14.62 -9.27 -8.16
N GLU A 34 -13.87 -9.75 -7.16
CA GLU A 34 -13.47 -8.98 -5.98
C GLU A 34 -11.98 -8.63 -6.07
N MET A 35 -11.66 -7.35 -5.90
CA MET A 35 -10.29 -6.85 -6.03
C MET A 35 -9.83 -6.16 -4.74
N PHE A 36 -8.60 -6.45 -4.29
CA PHE A 36 -7.95 -5.70 -3.23
C PHE A 36 -7.44 -4.36 -3.77
N VAL A 37 -7.85 -3.26 -3.14
CA VAL A 37 -7.58 -1.90 -3.65
C VAL A 37 -6.80 -1.01 -2.70
N HIS A 38 -6.78 -1.34 -1.39
CA HIS A 38 -6.13 -0.47 -0.42
C HIS A 38 -5.54 -1.19 0.79
N GLY A 39 -4.33 -0.78 1.16
CA GLY A 39 -3.65 -1.16 2.40
C GLY A 39 -2.57 -2.22 2.20
N ALA A 40 -2.16 -2.87 3.29
CA ALA A 40 -0.95 -3.67 3.33
C ALA A 40 -0.90 -4.81 2.30
N LEU A 41 0.08 -4.77 1.39
CA LEU A 41 0.38 -5.87 0.50
C LEU A 41 1.09 -7.01 1.25
N CYS A 42 0.72 -8.23 0.90
CA CYS A 42 1.40 -9.43 1.39
C CYS A 42 2.59 -9.72 0.48
N VAL A 43 3.69 -10.20 1.06
CA VAL A 43 4.83 -10.72 0.28
C VAL A 43 4.52 -12.10 -0.31
N SER A 44 3.56 -12.82 0.28
CA SER A 44 3.14 -14.14 -0.20
C SER A 44 2.13 -14.02 -1.34
N TYR A 45 2.36 -14.81 -2.38
CA TYR A 45 1.52 -14.88 -3.58
C TYR A 45 0.08 -15.28 -3.23
N SER A 46 -0.90 -14.59 -3.80
CA SER A 46 -2.33 -14.76 -3.55
C SER A 46 -2.72 -14.68 -2.05
N GLY A 47 -1.88 -14.07 -1.21
CA GLY A 47 -2.10 -13.97 0.23
C GLY A 47 -1.96 -15.30 1.00
N GLN A 48 -1.43 -16.36 0.38
CA GLN A 48 -1.20 -17.65 1.01
C GLN A 48 0.15 -17.67 1.74
N CYS A 49 0.16 -17.28 3.01
CA CYS A 49 1.39 -17.10 3.78
C CYS A 49 1.61 -18.23 4.80
N PHE A 50 2.61 -19.08 4.53
CA PHE A 50 3.08 -20.12 5.44
C PHE A 50 4.21 -19.65 6.37
N SER A 51 4.98 -18.63 5.99
CA SER A 51 6.08 -18.10 6.81
C SER A 51 5.63 -17.61 8.19
N SER A 52 4.41 -17.06 8.27
CA SER A 52 3.81 -16.65 9.55
C SER A 52 3.62 -17.82 10.51
N GLU A 53 3.24 -18.99 10.00
CA GLU A 53 3.07 -20.20 10.80
C GLU A 53 4.43 -20.81 11.14
N ALA A 54 5.30 -20.97 10.14
CA ALA A 54 6.62 -21.58 10.29
C ALA A 54 7.50 -20.85 11.32
N TRP A 55 7.50 -19.51 11.32
CA TRP A 55 8.37 -18.72 12.20
C TRP A 55 7.66 -18.12 13.41
N GLY A 56 6.36 -17.81 13.27
CA GLY A 56 5.59 -17.12 14.30
C GLY A 56 4.56 -18.00 15.01
N GLY A 57 4.39 -19.27 14.63
CA GLY A 57 3.40 -20.18 15.19
C GLY A 57 1.94 -19.77 14.95
N ARG A 58 1.69 -18.80 14.05
CA ARG A 58 0.35 -18.24 13.82
C ARG A 58 -0.01 -18.27 12.33
N SER A 59 -1.15 -18.84 11.99
CA SER A 59 -1.58 -18.94 10.59
C SER A 59 -2.10 -17.61 10.05
N ALA A 60 -1.38 -17.01 9.11
CA ALA A 60 -1.83 -15.81 8.40
C ALA A 60 -3.12 -16.08 7.61
N ASN A 61 -3.27 -17.28 7.06
CA ASN A 61 -4.44 -17.71 6.29
C ASN A 61 -5.72 -17.85 7.14
N ARG A 62 -5.59 -17.88 8.48
CA ARG A 62 -6.71 -17.83 9.44
C ARG A 62 -6.88 -16.47 10.12
N GLY A 63 -6.32 -15.40 9.52
CA GLY A 63 -6.40 -14.07 10.10
C GLY A 63 -5.57 -13.90 11.38
N GLN A 64 -4.53 -14.72 11.58
CA GLN A 64 -3.64 -14.64 12.76
C GLN A 64 -2.21 -14.20 12.41
N CYS A 65 -1.97 -13.62 11.22
CA CYS A 65 -0.65 -13.16 10.74
C CYS A 65 0.27 -12.59 11.85
N ALA A 66 1.46 -13.19 11.99
CA ALA A 66 2.53 -12.81 12.90
C ALA A 66 3.45 -11.70 12.33
N GLN A 67 3.23 -11.29 11.08
CA GLN A 67 4.00 -10.26 10.39
C GLN A 67 5.50 -10.59 10.27
N ALA A 68 5.85 -11.86 10.06
CA ALA A 68 7.23 -12.31 9.83
C ALA A 68 7.96 -11.47 8.77
N CYS A 69 7.27 -11.12 7.68
CA CYS A 69 7.80 -10.29 6.61
C CYS A 69 8.26 -8.88 7.02
N ARG A 70 7.86 -8.42 8.22
CA ARG A 70 8.23 -7.12 8.80
C ARG A 70 9.44 -7.18 9.75
N LEU A 71 10.06 -8.34 9.91
CA LEU A 71 11.31 -8.47 10.64
C LEU A 71 12.48 -7.91 9.80
N PRO A 72 13.59 -7.51 10.43
CA PRO A 72 14.81 -7.18 9.71
C PRO A 72 15.44 -8.45 9.12
N TYR A 73 16.04 -8.33 7.92
CA TYR A 73 16.72 -9.41 7.21
C TYR A 73 18.09 -8.97 6.70
N GLU A 74 19.04 -9.90 6.69
CA GLU A 74 20.29 -9.80 5.96
C GLU A 74 20.16 -10.51 4.62
N LEU A 75 20.89 -10.04 3.60
CA LEU A 75 20.96 -10.70 2.30
C LEU A 75 22.29 -11.44 2.21
N LEU A 76 22.22 -12.76 2.10
CA LEU A 76 23.38 -13.60 1.82
C LEU A 76 23.34 -14.04 0.35
N VAL A 77 24.46 -13.92 -0.34
CA VAL A 77 24.68 -14.45 -1.69
C VAL A 77 25.95 -15.26 -1.64
N ASP A 78 25.85 -16.56 -1.89
CA ASP A 78 26.95 -17.52 -1.78
C ASP A 78 27.67 -17.44 -0.42
N ASP A 79 26.89 -17.46 0.66
CA ASP A 79 27.33 -17.31 2.07
C ASP A 79 28.02 -15.98 2.42
N VAL A 80 28.03 -15.02 1.49
CA VAL A 80 28.57 -13.67 1.72
C VAL A 80 27.45 -12.68 1.98
N VAL A 81 27.50 -12.00 3.13
CA VAL A 81 26.58 -10.92 3.47
C VAL A 81 26.77 -9.76 2.47
N ARG A 82 25.69 -9.39 1.79
CA ARG A 82 25.65 -8.27 0.86
C ARG A 82 25.28 -6.97 1.59
N PRO A 83 25.98 -5.86 1.32
CA PRO A 83 25.60 -4.58 1.88
C PRO A 83 24.27 -4.10 1.28
N LEU A 84 23.34 -3.71 2.14
CA LEU A 84 21.98 -3.30 1.77
C LEU A 84 21.74 -1.79 1.89
N GLY A 85 22.78 -1.00 2.19
CA GLY A 85 22.63 0.43 2.44
C GLY A 85 21.70 0.69 3.63
N ASP A 86 20.57 1.35 3.37
CA ASP A 86 19.50 1.69 4.30
C ASP A 86 18.34 0.68 4.32
N ALA A 87 18.34 -0.31 3.42
CA ALA A 87 17.33 -1.36 3.41
C ALA A 87 17.59 -2.39 4.51
N ARG A 88 16.56 -2.69 5.31
CA ARG A 88 16.58 -3.69 6.40
C ARG A 88 15.38 -4.64 6.35
N TYR A 89 14.26 -4.21 5.80
CA TYR A 89 12.98 -4.93 5.79
C TYR A 89 12.68 -5.47 4.40
N LEU A 90 13.57 -6.35 3.91
CA LEU A 90 13.62 -6.82 2.51
C LEU A 90 12.35 -7.55 2.06
N LEU A 91 11.55 -8.04 3.00
CA LEU A 91 10.32 -8.78 2.71
C LEU A 91 9.07 -7.98 3.03
N SER A 92 9.17 -6.69 3.41
CA SER A 92 8.02 -5.88 3.83
C SER A 92 7.52 -5.00 2.68
N PRO A 93 6.43 -5.37 1.99
CA PRO A 93 5.85 -4.55 0.93
C PRO A 93 5.25 -3.26 1.50
N GLY A 94 5.16 -2.28 0.62
CA GLY A 94 4.35 -1.08 0.80
C GLY A 94 2.86 -1.39 0.89
N ASP A 95 2.07 -0.32 0.97
CA ASP A 95 0.62 -0.41 1.03
C ASP A 95 0.04 -0.07 -0.36
N LEU A 96 -0.85 -0.92 -0.86
CA LEU A 96 -1.56 -0.70 -2.10
C LEU A 96 -2.43 0.56 -1.99
N TYR A 97 -2.42 1.36 -3.05
CA TYR A 97 -3.25 2.53 -3.18
C TYR A 97 -3.79 2.60 -4.62
N ALA A 98 -5.04 2.21 -4.80
CA ALA A 98 -5.69 2.15 -6.12
C ALA A 98 -6.67 3.31 -6.37
N LEU A 99 -6.79 4.28 -5.45
CA LEU A 99 -7.88 5.25 -5.49
C LEU A 99 -7.91 6.03 -6.82
N ARG A 100 -6.73 6.39 -7.33
CA ARG A 100 -6.55 7.08 -8.64
C ARG A 100 -6.97 6.23 -9.84
N GLN A 101 -6.99 4.92 -9.70
CA GLN A 101 -7.35 3.95 -10.73
C GLN A 101 -8.85 3.59 -10.68
N MET A 102 -9.65 4.18 -9.78
CA MET A 102 -11.08 3.85 -9.67
C MET A 102 -11.89 4.02 -10.95
N PRO A 103 -11.69 5.05 -11.78
CA PRO A 103 -12.41 5.15 -13.05
C PRO A 103 -12.21 3.93 -13.94
N GLU A 104 -10.96 3.43 -14.05
CA GLU A 104 -10.64 2.25 -14.84
C GLU A 104 -11.16 0.97 -14.18
N ILE A 105 -11.01 0.82 -12.86
CA ILE A 105 -11.49 -0.35 -12.11
C ILE A 105 -13.01 -0.52 -12.20
N VAL A 106 -13.75 0.60 -12.16
CA VAL A 106 -15.21 0.60 -12.36
C VAL A 106 -15.57 0.21 -13.81
N GLN A 107 -14.86 0.75 -14.81
CA GLN A 107 -15.06 0.38 -16.22
C GLN A 107 -14.77 -1.10 -16.50
N LEU A 108 -13.80 -1.70 -15.80
CA LEU A 108 -13.52 -3.14 -15.86
C LEU A 108 -14.64 -4.03 -15.30
N GLY A 109 -15.63 -3.46 -14.61
CA GLY A 109 -16.73 -4.24 -14.05
C GLY A 109 -16.32 -5.11 -12.85
N VAL A 110 -15.36 -4.63 -12.04
CA VAL A 110 -15.07 -5.23 -10.73
C VAL A 110 -16.28 -5.02 -9.82
N SER A 111 -16.80 -6.11 -9.25
CA SER A 111 -18.08 -6.13 -8.53
C SER A 111 -17.92 -5.80 -7.04
N ALA A 112 -16.75 -6.07 -6.46
CA ALA A 112 -16.48 -5.82 -5.06
C ALA A 112 -15.06 -5.31 -4.83
N LEU A 113 -14.93 -4.30 -3.96
CA LEU A 113 -13.64 -3.71 -3.57
C LEU A 113 -13.29 -4.13 -2.15
N LYS A 114 -12.06 -4.57 -1.94
CA LYS A 114 -11.54 -5.02 -0.66
C LYS A 114 -10.49 -4.06 -0.12
N ILE A 115 -10.71 -3.59 1.10
CA ILE A 115 -9.84 -2.67 1.84
C ILE A 115 -9.31 -3.40 3.08
N GLU A 116 -8.01 -3.26 3.37
CA GLU A 116 -7.41 -3.83 4.58
C GLU A 116 -7.84 -3.06 5.84
N GLY A 117 -8.68 -3.69 6.67
CA GLY A 117 -9.18 -3.14 7.93
C GLY A 117 -8.61 -3.81 9.19
N ARG A 118 -7.81 -4.88 9.07
CA ARG A 118 -7.32 -5.61 10.24
C ARG A 118 -6.33 -4.76 11.04
N TYR A 119 -6.58 -4.66 12.35
CA TYR A 119 -5.82 -3.82 13.28
C TYR A 119 -5.84 -2.32 12.94
N LYS A 120 -6.91 -1.87 12.26
CA LYS A 120 -7.14 -0.45 11.98
C LYS A 120 -8.17 0.11 12.95
N ASP A 121 -8.03 1.39 13.27
CA ASP A 121 -9.02 2.11 14.06
C ASP A 121 -10.23 2.52 13.21
N ALA A 122 -11.27 3.03 13.89
CA ALA A 122 -12.50 3.47 13.25
C ALA A 122 -12.26 4.64 12.28
N THR A 123 -11.31 5.53 12.58
CA THR A 123 -10.98 6.70 11.77
C THR A 123 -10.43 6.28 10.41
N TYR A 124 -9.47 5.35 10.38
CA TYR A 124 -8.94 4.77 9.15
C TYR A 124 -10.05 4.14 8.31
N VAL A 125 -10.91 3.32 8.94
CA VAL A 125 -11.98 2.61 8.24
C VAL A 125 -12.94 3.62 7.61
N ALA A 126 -13.41 4.61 8.38
CA ALA A 126 -14.35 5.62 7.90
C ALA A 126 -13.77 6.47 6.75
N MET A 127 -12.55 6.98 6.89
CA MET A 127 -11.94 7.82 5.85
C MET A 127 -11.65 7.03 4.57
N THR A 128 -11.08 5.84 4.69
CA THR A 128 -10.72 5.03 3.52
C THR A 128 -11.98 4.60 2.77
N THR A 129 -12.97 4.05 3.48
CA THR A 129 -14.22 3.61 2.84
C THR A 129 -14.98 4.77 2.20
N SER A 130 -15.06 5.93 2.86
CA SER A 130 -15.67 7.14 2.31
C SER A 130 -14.98 7.60 1.02
N ALA A 131 -13.64 7.65 1.02
CA ALA A 131 -12.87 8.05 -0.15
C ALA A 131 -13.09 7.12 -1.35
N TYR A 132 -13.08 5.80 -1.14
CA TYR A 132 -13.37 4.84 -2.22
C TYR A 132 -14.82 4.90 -2.67
N ARG A 133 -15.80 5.08 -1.76
CA ARG A 133 -17.21 5.23 -2.12
C ARG A 133 -17.42 6.44 -3.02
N GLN A 134 -16.85 7.58 -2.64
CA GLN A 134 -16.90 8.81 -3.44
C GLN A 134 -16.30 8.59 -4.83
N ALA A 135 -15.12 7.98 -4.92
CA ALA A 135 -14.46 7.73 -6.21
C ALA A 135 -15.28 6.79 -7.11
N VAL A 136 -15.96 5.78 -6.53
CA VAL A 136 -16.86 4.90 -7.30
C VAL A 136 -18.11 5.67 -7.76
N ASP A 137 -18.71 6.51 -6.91
CA ASP A 137 -19.89 7.31 -7.29
C ASP A 137 -19.58 8.32 -8.40
N GLU A 138 -18.39 8.93 -8.36
CA GLU A 138 -17.89 9.80 -9.42
C GLU A 138 -17.66 9.02 -10.72
N ALA A 139 -17.00 7.87 -10.65
CA ALA A 139 -16.76 7.01 -11.81
C ALA A 139 -18.05 6.51 -12.46
N TRP A 140 -19.05 6.05 -11.68
CA TRP A 140 -20.35 5.64 -12.20
C TRP A 140 -21.11 6.79 -12.87
N ALA A 141 -20.95 8.01 -12.38
CA ALA A 141 -21.58 9.19 -12.96
C ALA A 141 -20.78 9.82 -14.11
N GLY A 142 -19.62 9.24 -14.49
CA GLY A 142 -18.73 9.82 -15.49
C GLY A 142 -18.14 11.17 -15.09
N ARG A 143 -18.09 11.48 -13.78
CA ARG A 143 -17.52 12.72 -13.25
C ARG A 143 -16.01 12.59 -13.07
N PRO A 144 -15.24 13.69 -13.21
CA PRO A 144 -13.84 13.69 -12.86
C PRO A 144 -13.68 13.43 -11.35
N MET A 145 -12.57 12.79 -10.99
CA MET A 145 -12.24 12.52 -9.60
C MET A 145 -12.01 13.83 -8.84
N SER A 146 -12.72 14.03 -7.74
CA SER A 146 -12.58 15.25 -6.92
C SER A 146 -11.57 15.13 -5.78
N LEU A 147 -10.85 14.01 -5.72
CA LEU A 147 -9.82 13.73 -4.72
C LEU A 147 -8.75 14.82 -4.68
N THR A 148 -8.70 15.54 -3.55
CA THR A 148 -7.70 16.58 -3.32
C THR A 148 -6.42 16.00 -2.73
N ARG A 149 -5.30 16.68 -2.95
CA ARG A 149 -4.02 16.31 -2.31
C ARG A 149 -4.12 16.27 -0.78
N ARG A 150 -4.89 17.18 -0.17
CA ARG A 150 -5.12 17.21 1.28
C ARG A 150 -5.78 15.91 1.79
N GLN A 151 -6.77 15.40 1.06
CA GLN A 151 -7.42 14.12 1.41
C GLN A 151 -6.46 12.94 1.25
N GLU A 152 -5.60 12.95 0.23
CA GLU A 152 -4.56 11.92 0.09
C GLU A 152 -3.59 11.93 1.27
N LEU A 153 -3.13 13.12 1.67
CA LEU A 153 -2.25 13.28 2.81
C LEU A 153 -2.93 12.79 4.10
N GLN A 154 -4.23 13.04 4.28
CA GLN A 154 -4.98 12.51 5.42
C GLN A 154 -5.05 10.99 5.43
N LEU A 155 -5.28 10.35 4.28
CA LEU A 155 -5.26 8.89 4.15
C LEU A 155 -3.87 8.32 4.46
N GLU A 156 -2.82 8.95 3.94
CA GLU A 156 -1.42 8.55 4.17
C GLU A 156 -1.00 8.75 5.63
N GLN A 157 -1.46 9.83 6.27
CA GLN A 157 -1.18 10.16 7.65
C GLN A 157 -1.76 9.15 8.63
N VAL A 158 -2.88 8.50 8.32
CA VAL A 158 -3.55 7.60 9.27
C VAL A 158 -3.00 6.17 9.20
N TYR A 159 -2.63 5.69 8.01
CA TYR A 159 -1.82 4.47 7.90
C TYR A 159 -1.24 4.28 6.49
N SER A 160 0.08 4.26 6.38
CA SER A 160 0.81 3.97 5.14
C SER A 160 2.24 3.51 5.41
N ARG A 161 2.75 2.57 4.62
CA ARG A 161 4.18 2.20 4.61
C ARG A 161 4.84 2.60 3.29
N GLY A 162 4.37 3.71 2.73
CA GLY A 162 4.56 4.08 1.33
C GLY A 162 3.36 3.59 0.52
N PHE A 163 2.64 4.53 -0.09
CA PHE A 163 1.53 4.23 -0.99
C PHE A 163 2.02 4.16 -2.42
N GLY A 164 1.50 3.17 -3.14
CA GLY A 164 1.69 3.08 -4.57
C GLY A 164 0.63 2.22 -5.23
N PRO A 165 0.38 2.41 -6.53
CA PRO A 165 -0.45 1.48 -7.30
C PRO A 165 0.21 0.11 -7.47
N HIS A 166 1.55 0.04 -7.34
CA HIS A 166 2.33 -1.20 -7.38
C HIS A 166 1.93 -2.09 -8.58
N PHE A 167 1.47 -3.31 -8.31
CA PHE A 167 1.09 -4.30 -9.33
C PHE A 167 -0.03 -3.83 -10.26
N ILE A 168 -0.93 -2.96 -9.80
CA ILE A 168 -2.10 -2.51 -10.57
C ILE A 168 -1.68 -1.84 -11.88
N THR A 169 -0.59 -1.08 -11.85
CA THR A 169 -0.06 -0.34 -13.00
C THR A 169 1.03 -1.11 -13.76
N GLY A 170 1.30 -2.37 -13.40
CA GLY A 170 2.26 -3.24 -14.08
C GLY A 170 3.16 -4.05 -13.16
N VAL A 171 4.00 -4.89 -13.76
CA VAL A 171 4.81 -5.91 -13.06
C VAL A 171 6.16 -5.40 -12.53
N ASN A 172 6.32 -4.10 -12.32
CA ASN A 172 7.59 -3.57 -11.77
C ASN A 172 7.70 -3.83 -10.26
N HIS A 173 8.07 -5.07 -9.93
CA HIS A 173 8.14 -5.59 -8.57
C HIS A 173 9.18 -4.87 -7.68
N GLN A 174 10.18 -4.20 -8.27
CA GLN A 174 11.19 -3.43 -7.51
C GLN A 174 10.58 -2.22 -6.77
N THR A 175 9.43 -1.74 -7.23
CA THR A 175 8.74 -0.60 -6.59
C THR A 175 7.87 -1.00 -5.39
N VAL A 176 7.69 -2.30 -5.17
CA VAL A 176 6.78 -2.84 -4.14
C VAL A 176 7.44 -2.83 -2.76
N VAL A 177 8.76 -2.99 -2.70
CA VAL A 177 9.52 -3.06 -1.45
C VAL A 177 10.63 -2.01 -1.47
N GLN A 178 10.48 -0.95 -0.66
CA GLN A 178 11.57 -0.01 -0.38
C GLN A 178 12.49 -0.52 0.74
N GLY A 179 11.95 -1.32 1.67
CA GLY A 179 12.73 -2.00 2.70
C GLY A 179 13.32 -1.12 3.82
N ARG A 180 13.02 0.18 3.88
CA ARG A 180 13.56 1.08 4.92
C ARG A 180 12.87 0.97 6.28
N ALA A 181 11.56 0.70 6.30
CA ALA A 181 10.80 0.60 7.54
C ALA A 181 9.66 -0.44 7.46
N PRO A 182 9.27 -1.08 8.58
CA PRO A 182 8.23 -2.10 8.60
C PRO A 182 6.84 -1.54 8.97
N ARG A 183 6.79 -0.32 9.49
CA ARG A 183 5.64 0.34 10.13
C ARG A 183 5.38 1.69 9.50
N HIS A 184 4.19 2.21 9.74
CA HIS A 184 3.80 3.55 9.31
C HIS A 184 4.67 4.63 9.96
N ARG A 185 4.96 5.68 9.20
CA ARG A 185 5.87 6.77 9.59
C ARG A 185 5.27 8.17 9.45
N GLY A 186 3.99 8.25 9.10
CA GLY A 186 3.39 9.50 8.68
C GLY A 186 3.76 9.87 7.24
N VAL A 187 3.42 11.11 6.90
CA VAL A 187 3.69 11.72 5.59
C VAL A 187 5.10 12.29 5.58
N CYS A 188 5.83 12.11 4.47
CA CYS A 188 7.10 12.81 4.27
C CYS A 188 6.87 14.33 4.16
N MET A 189 7.40 15.11 5.11
CA MET A 189 7.23 16.57 5.16
C MET A 189 8.43 17.36 4.65
N GLY A 190 9.57 16.71 4.39
CA GLY A 190 10.74 17.37 3.83
C GLY A 190 12.02 16.59 4.06
N ARG A 191 13.14 17.21 3.69
CA ARG A 191 14.48 16.65 3.88
C ARG A 191 15.28 17.49 4.85
N VAL A 192 15.89 16.87 5.85
CA VAL A 192 16.88 17.55 6.70
C VAL A 192 18.06 17.99 5.84
N VAL A 193 18.32 19.30 5.80
CA VAL A 193 19.45 19.88 5.08
C VAL A 193 20.61 20.21 6.00
N GLN A 194 20.34 20.50 7.27
CA GLN A 194 21.38 20.81 8.24
C GLN A 194 20.92 20.50 9.67
N VAL A 195 21.81 19.90 10.45
CA VAL A 195 21.64 19.75 11.90
C VAL A 195 22.52 20.80 12.58
N LEU A 196 21.89 21.70 13.32
CA LEU A 196 22.55 22.72 14.15
C LEU A 196 22.55 22.27 15.61
N ARG A 197 23.23 23.03 16.47
CA ARG A 197 23.37 22.69 17.90
C ARG A 197 22.03 22.46 18.60
N ASN A 198 21.03 23.31 18.32
CA ASN A 198 19.73 23.31 18.98
C ASN A 198 18.55 23.29 18.00
N SER A 199 18.79 23.07 16.70
CA SER A 199 17.75 23.12 15.68
C SER A 199 18.11 22.28 14.46
N VAL A 200 17.09 21.97 13.65
CA VAL A 200 17.25 21.26 12.39
C VAL A 200 16.63 22.11 11.29
N LEU A 201 17.37 22.34 10.20
CA LEU A 201 16.86 22.97 9.00
C LEU A 201 16.31 21.89 8.08
N ILE A 202 15.08 22.07 7.61
CA ILE A 202 14.36 21.11 6.76
C ILE A 202 13.97 21.85 5.48
N ASP A 203 14.32 21.30 4.33
CA ASP A 203 13.77 21.73 3.05
C ASP A 203 12.44 21.01 2.80
N LEU A 204 11.35 21.77 2.91
CA LEU A 204 9.99 21.28 2.71
C LEU A 204 9.65 21.03 1.24
N ARG A 205 10.41 21.62 0.30
CA ARG A 205 10.19 21.42 -1.16
C ARG A 205 10.57 20.01 -1.60
N ALA A 206 11.45 19.35 -0.85
CA ALA A 206 11.86 17.98 -1.14
C ALA A 206 10.75 16.94 -0.92
N ALA A 207 9.65 17.30 -0.25
CA ALA A 207 8.51 16.42 0.00
C ALA A 207 7.58 16.24 -1.22
N ALA A 208 7.59 17.18 -2.18
CA ALA A 208 6.70 17.17 -3.34
C ALA A 208 7.34 17.97 -4.50
N PRO A 209 7.82 17.30 -5.56
CA PRO A 209 8.42 17.97 -6.72
C PRO A 209 7.45 18.88 -7.50
N ASP A 210 6.14 18.67 -7.35
CA ASP A 210 5.10 19.48 -7.98
C ASP A 210 4.74 20.70 -7.12
N ALA A 211 5.10 21.87 -7.66
CA ALA A 211 5.38 23.14 -6.99
C ALA A 211 4.16 23.95 -6.47
N ALA A 212 3.24 23.37 -5.68
CA ALA A 212 2.10 24.12 -5.13
C ALA A 212 1.74 23.73 -3.68
N VAL A 213 2.75 23.56 -2.81
CA VAL A 213 2.56 22.90 -1.52
C VAL A 213 2.38 23.91 -0.38
N GLU A 214 1.16 24.01 0.14
CA GLU A 214 0.96 24.30 1.57
C GLU A 214 1.47 23.08 2.34
N THR A 215 2.64 23.19 2.98
CA THR A 215 3.12 22.13 3.86
C THR A 215 2.28 22.20 5.14
N PRO A 216 1.54 21.14 5.53
CA PRO A 216 0.58 21.23 6.63
C PRO A 216 1.22 21.22 8.02
N LEU A 217 2.57 21.25 8.10
CA LEU A 217 3.29 21.20 9.35
C LEU A 217 2.99 22.45 10.19
N LYS A 218 2.40 22.24 11.36
CA LYS A 218 2.07 23.30 12.32
C LYS A 218 2.72 23.05 13.67
N ALA A 219 2.79 24.10 14.48
CA ALA A 219 3.24 23.96 15.87
C ALA A 219 2.37 22.93 16.62
N GLY A 220 3.02 21.98 17.28
CA GLY A 220 2.38 20.88 18.00
C GLY A 220 2.31 19.56 17.23
N ASP A 221 2.64 19.54 15.94
CA ASP A 221 2.74 18.28 15.19
C ASP A 221 3.95 17.44 15.66
N GLY A 222 3.75 16.13 15.77
CA GLY A 222 4.83 15.19 16.03
C GLY A 222 5.63 14.91 14.76
N VAL A 223 6.96 15.08 14.82
CA VAL A 223 7.87 14.83 13.70
C VAL A 223 8.75 13.63 14.00
N VAL A 224 8.91 12.75 13.03
CA VAL A 224 9.86 11.63 13.08
C VAL A 224 10.98 11.92 12.09
N PHE A 225 12.23 11.90 12.55
CA PHE A 225 13.39 11.99 11.68
C PHE A 225 13.76 10.61 11.15
N ASP A 226 13.85 10.49 9.82
CA ASP A 226 14.30 9.27 9.16
C ASP A 226 15.81 9.30 8.87
N ALA A 227 16.59 8.84 9.84
CA ALA A 227 18.00 8.53 9.61
C ALA A 227 18.07 7.19 8.86
N ALA A 228 18.46 7.24 7.58
CA ALA A 228 18.58 6.08 6.70
C ALA A 228 19.53 4.98 7.26
N ASP A 229 20.32 5.33 8.27
CA ASP A 229 21.44 4.59 8.82
C ASP A 229 21.30 4.28 10.32
N TRP A 230 20.14 4.49 10.95
CA TRP A 230 19.93 4.13 12.36
C TRP A 230 20.25 2.64 12.59
N ARG A 231 21.33 2.39 13.34
CA ARG A 231 21.63 1.11 14.00
C ARG A 231 21.02 1.11 15.39
#